data_AF-A0A1M5MQN4-F1
#
_entry.id   AF-A0A1M5MQN4-F1
#
_cell.length_a   1.000
_cell.length_b   1.000
_cell.length_c   1.000
_cell.angle_alpha   90.00
_cell.angle_beta   90.00
_cell.angle_gamma   90.00
#
_symmetry.space_group_name_H-M   'P 1'
#
loop_
_entity.id
_entity.type
_entity.pdbx_description
1 polymer ?
#
loop_
_entity_poly.entity_id
_entity_poly.type
_entity_poly.pdbx_seq_one_letter_code
_entity_poly.pdbx_strand_id
1 'polypeptide(L)' 'MSDADRYACDNCGAAFDADEATRTTTVGDLDSETWQTLCCPNYGARVKTVFVGRD' A
#
# COMPACT_ATOMS: atom_id res chain seq x y z
N MET A 1 1.93 10.32 15.15
CA MET A 1 1.89 9.77 13.79
C MET A 1 3.33 9.60 13.36
N SER A 2 3.83 8.36 13.33
CA SER A 2 5.24 8.10 13.03
C SER A 2 5.46 8.22 11.53
N ASP A 3 6.53 8.89 11.12
CA ASP A 3 7.01 9.05 9.73
C ASP A 3 7.45 7.71 9.09
N ALA A 4 7.04 6.57 9.63
CA ALA A 4 7.45 5.23 9.20
C ALA A 4 6.56 4.63 8.10
N ASP A 5 5.39 5.23 7.84
CA ASP A 5 4.37 4.68 6.94
C ASP A 5 4.08 5.58 5.72
N ARG A 6 5.02 6.47 5.35
CA ARG A 6 4.91 7.27 4.13
C ARG A 6 5.54 6.50 2.95
N TYR A 7 4.74 6.23 1.94
CA TYR A 7 5.13 5.51 0.73
C TYR A 7 5.34 6.48 -0.42
N ALA A 8 6.42 6.30 -1.17
CA ALA A 8 6.68 7.05 -2.40
C ALA A 8 6.48 6.14 -3.60
N CYS A 9 5.75 6.60 -4.61
CA CYS A 9 5.66 5.90 -5.88
C CYS A 9 6.85 6.25 -6.77
N ASP A 10 7.67 5.27 -7.13
CA ASP A 10 8.82 5.49 -8.02
C ASP A 10 8.44 6.01 -9.42
N ASN A 11 7.22 5.76 -9.87
CA ASN A 11 6.78 6.16 -11.21
C ASN A 11 6.37 7.64 -11.30
N CYS A 12 5.79 8.20 -10.24
CA CYS A 12 5.28 9.58 -10.25
C CYS A 12 5.87 10.49 -9.17
N GLY A 13 6.64 9.93 -8.24
CA GLY A 13 7.24 10.66 -7.12
C GLY A 13 6.25 11.09 -6.04
N ALA A 14 4.97 10.73 -6.15
CA ALA A 14 3.98 11.07 -5.14
C ALA A 14 4.28 10.33 -3.83
N ALA A 15 4.33 11.08 -2.72
CA ALA A 15 4.43 10.55 -1.37
C ALA A 15 3.04 10.58 -0.72
N PHE A 16 2.62 9.46 -0.15
CA PHE A 16 1.29 9.28 0.45
C PHE A 16 1.36 8.30 1.62
N ASP A 17 0.40 8.39 2.53
CA ASP A 17 0.32 7.49 3.68
C ASP A 17 -0.35 6.14 3.34
N ALA A 18 -0.17 5.12 4.19
CA ALA A 18 -0.81 3.81 4.05
C ALA A 18 -2.35 3.87 3.92
N ASP A 19 -2.96 4.90 4.50
CA ASP A 19 -4.42 5.15 4.48
C ASP A 19 -4.87 5.87 3.20
N GLU A 20 -4.00 6.65 2.56
CA GLU A 20 -4.27 7.31 1.29
C GLU A 20 -4.02 6.41 0.08
N ALA A 21 -3.21 5.36 0.25
CA ALA A 21 -2.95 4.36 -0.77
C ALA A 21 -4.25 3.65 -1.18
N THR A 22 -4.46 3.48 -2.49
CA THR A 22 -5.56 2.64 -2.99
C THR A 22 -5.26 1.19 -2.61
N ARG A 23 -5.95 0.69 -1.58
CA ARG A 23 -5.87 -0.70 -1.12
C ARG A 23 -6.66 -1.57 -2.07
N THR A 24 -5.97 -2.42 -2.82
CA THR A 24 -6.61 -3.43 -3.66
C THR A 24 -6.43 -4.81 -3.03
N THR A 25 -7.41 -5.69 -3.20
CA THR A 25 -7.32 -7.11 -2.85
C THR A 25 -5.95 -7.66 -3.26
N THR A 26 -5.35 -8.45 -2.38
CA THR A 26 -4.04 -9.08 -2.60
C THR A 26 -3.99 -9.80 -3.95
N VAL A 27 -2.83 -9.71 -4.61
CA VAL A 27 -2.56 -10.55 -5.77
C VAL A 27 -2.05 -11.90 -5.29
N GLY A 28 -2.83 -12.95 -5.59
CA GLY A 28 -2.51 -14.34 -5.27
C GLY A 28 -3.32 -14.90 -4.10
N ASP A 29 -2.86 -16.03 -3.56
CA ASP A 29 -3.47 -16.76 -2.43
C ASP A 29 -3.13 -16.16 -1.05
N LEU A 30 -2.67 -14.90 -1.02
CA LEU A 30 -2.35 -14.23 0.24
C LEU A 30 -3.62 -13.74 0.90
N ASP A 31 -3.75 -14.05 2.18
CA ASP A 31 -4.89 -13.73 3.00
C ASP A 31 -5.10 -12.21 3.04
N SER A 32 -6.18 -11.75 2.41
CA SER A 32 -6.46 -10.34 2.13
C SER A 32 -6.75 -9.51 3.39
N GLU A 33 -6.99 -10.19 4.51
CA GLU A 33 -7.21 -9.57 5.81
C GLU A 33 -5.89 -9.25 6.52
N THR A 34 -4.81 -9.98 6.22
CA THR A 34 -3.49 -9.77 6.82
C THR A 34 -2.47 -9.14 5.89
N TRP A 35 -2.61 -9.30 4.58
CA TRP A 35 -1.73 -8.69 3.58
C TRP A 35 -2.53 -7.75 2.70
N GLN A 36 -1.98 -6.58 2.42
CA GLN A 36 -2.58 -5.63 1.48
C GLN A 36 -1.55 -5.08 0.52
N THR A 37 -1.98 -4.87 -0.71
CA THR A 37 -1.16 -4.23 -1.74
C THR A 37 -1.52 -2.75 -1.79
N LEU A 38 -0.54 -1.90 -1.52
CA LEU A 38 -0.65 -0.46 -1.66
C LEU A 38 -0.38 -0.07 -3.11
N CYS A 39 -1.37 0.54 -3.74
CA CYS A 39 -1.28 1.09 -5.07
C CYS A 39 -1.25 2.62 -5.00
N CYS A 40 -0.51 3.24 -5.91
CA CYS A 40 -0.45 4.69 -6.04
C CYS A 40 -1.84 5.24 -6.34
N PRO A 41 -2.34 6.24 -5.60
CA PRO A 41 -3.68 6.79 -5.80
C PRO A 41 -3.86 7.47 -7.17
N ASN A 42 -2.78 7.96 -7.78
CA ASN A 42 -2.84 8.68 -9.06
C ASN A 42 -2.86 7.77 -10.29
N TYR A 43 -2.16 6.64 -10.24
CA TYR A 43 -1.92 5.78 -11.43
C TYR A 43 -2.34 4.33 -11.22
N GLY A 44 -2.68 3.93 -9.99
CA GLY A 44 -2.96 2.54 -9.64
C GLY A 44 -1.73 1.61 -9.69
N ALA A 45 -0.53 2.16 -9.92
CA ALA A 45 0.71 1.39 -9.95
C ALA A 45 0.99 0.79 -8.57
N ARG A 46 1.33 -0.50 -8.52
CA ARG A 46 1.72 -1.17 -7.27
C ARG A 46 2.98 -0.52 -6.72
N VAL A 47 2.92 -0.13 -5.45
CA VAL A 47 4.06 0.46 -4.74
C VAL A 47 4.68 -0.55 -3.79
N LYS A 48 3.88 -1.13 -2.88
CA LYS A 48 4.40 -2.09 -1.90
C LYS A 48 3.31 -3.04 -1.41
N THR A 49 3.68 -4.25 -1.04
CA THR A 49 2.82 -5.15 -0.27
C THR A 49 3.21 -5.05 1.20
N VAL A 50 2.23 -4.79 2.06
CA VAL A 50 2.42 -4.59 3.50
C VAL A 50 1.55 -5.57 4.28
N PHE A 51 2.05 -5.99 5.44
CA PHE A 51 1.29 -6.77 6.39
C PHE A 51 0.48 -5.81 7.28
N VAL A 52 -0.83 -5.98 7.31
CA VAL A 52 -1.80 -5.18 8.09
C VAL A 52 -2.50 -5.99 9.17
N GLY A 53 -2.15 -7.27 9.33
CA GLY A 53 -2.69 -8.11 10.39
C GLY A 53 -2.49 -7.46 11.75
N ARG A 54 -3.59 -7.23 12.47
CA ARG A 54 -3.54 -6.88 13.89
C ARG A 54 -3.15 -8.13 14.68
N ASP A 55 -2.14 -8.00 15.53
CA ASP A 55 -1.84 -8.95 16.60
C ASP A 55 -3.02 -9.05 17.57
#